data_AF-A0A431HJC7-F1
#
_entry.id   AF-A0A431HJC7-F1
#
_cell.length_a   1.000
_cell.length_b   1.000
_cell.length_c   1.000
_cell.angle_alpha   90.00
_cell.angle_beta   90.00
_cell.angle_gamma   90.00
#
_symmetry.space_group_name_H-M   'P 1'
#
loop_
_entity.id
_entity.type
_entity.pdbx_description
1 polymer ?
#
loop_
_entity_poly.entity_id
_entity_poly.type
_entity_poly.pdbx_seq_one_letter_code
_entity_poly.pdbx_strand_id
1 'polypeptide(L)'
;MTFIPRNIKKRAKDYQLIKAKQQTEFETFLLKIPVLEALQNVKTEDPMEQLFLSLMVGSDIKINVEALNLQILKDGNFLFQYDWQENILWFNYAKTYANFYDKFKMSAMGWNSFIRNQIEKYYNFRPISIADCFIDL
;
A
#
# COMPACT_ATOMS: atom_id res chain seq x y z
N MET A 1 -40.30 11.77 -26.50
CA MET A 1 -39.17 11.23 -25.69
C MET A 1 -39.20 11.93 -24.34
N THR A 2 -39.48 11.20 -23.27
CA THR A 2 -39.55 11.77 -21.91
C THR A 2 -38.12 11.90 -21.39
N PHE A 3 -37.63 13.13 -21.26
CA PHE A 3 -36.34 13.41 -20.62
C PHE A 3 -36.49 13.16 -19.12
N ILE A 4 -36.09 11.97 -18.65
CA ILE A 4 -35.96 11.69 -17.22
C ILE A 4 -34.70 12.43 -16.78
N PRO A 5 -34.79 13.50 -15.97
CA PRO A 5 -33.60 14.19 -15.50
C PRO A 5 -32.85 13.19 -14.62
N ARG A 6 -31.71 12.68 -15.10
CA ARG A 6 -30.77 11.96 -14.23
C ARG A 6 -30.48 12.93 -13.09
N ASN A 7 -30.89 12.59 -11.88
CA ASN A 7 -30.89 13.49 -10.73
C ASN A 7 -29.44 13.77 -10.30
N ILE A 8 -28.75 14.66 -11.04
CA ILE A 8 -27.35 15.02 -10.89
C ILE A 8 -27.08 15.53 -9.47
N LYS A 9 -28.03 16.26 -8.88
CA LYS A 9 -27.94 16.74 -7.49
C LYS A 9 -27.93 15.58 -6.48
N LYS A 10 -28.75 14.54 -6.70
CA LYS A 10 -28.73 13.34 -5.86
C LYS A 10 -27.39 12.60 -6.01
N ARG A 11 -26.90 12.40 -7.23
CA ARG A 11 -25.60 11.77 -7.49
C ARG A 11 -24.42 12.54 -6.87
N ALA A 12 -24.45 13.86 -6.92
CA ALA A 12 -23.42 14.70 -6.30
C ALA A 12 -23.42 14.56 -4.77
N LYS A 13 -24.60 14.52 -4.15
CA LYS A 13 -24.75 14.25 -2.71
C LYS A 13 -24.27 12.84 -2.35
N ASP A 14 -24.66 11.83 -3.13
CA ASP A 14 -24.23 10.44 -2.92
C ASP A 14 -22.70 10.32 -3.03
N TYR A 15 -22.09 10.99 -4.00
CA TYR A 15 -20.63 11.04 -4.17
C TYR A 15 -19.92 11.71 -2.99
N GLN A 16 -20.43 12.85 -2.50
CA GLN A 16 -19.89 13.51 -1.32
C GLN A 16 -19.98 12.62 -0.07
N LEU A 17 -21.08 11.90 0.09
CA LEU A 17 -21.27 10.97 1.20
C LEU A 17 -20.28 9.79 1.13
N ILE A 18 -20.07 9.22 -0.06
CA ILE A 18 -19.09 8.15 -0.28
C ILE A 18 -17.67 8.66 0.04
N LYS A 19 -17.30 9.84 -0.45
CA LYS A 19 -15.98 10.43 -0.18
C LYS A 19 -15.75 10.68 1.31
N ALA A 20 -16.72 11.25 2.01
CA ALA A 20 -16.64 11.48 3.45
C ALA A 20 -16.49 10.16 4.22
N LYS A 21 -17.24 9.12 3.83
CA LYS A 21 -17.13 7.79 4.43
C LYS A 21 -15.75 7.19 4.21
N GLN A 22 -15.23 7.21 2.97
CA GLN A 22 -13.89 6.70 2.66
C GLN A 22 -12.80 7.42 3.46
N GLN A 23 -12.94 8.74 3.64
CA GLN A 23 -12.01 9.52 4.44
C GLN A 23 -12.05 9.12 5.92
N THR A 24 -13.23 8.98 6.52
CA THR A 24 -13.37 8.52 7.91
C THR A 24 -12.82 7.12 8.11
N GLU A 25 -13.05 6.20 7.15
CA GLU A 25 -12.50 4.85 7.18
C GLU A 25 -10.97 4.85 7.10
N PHE A 26 -10.40 5.68 6.21
CA PHE A 26 -8.97 5.86 6.10
C PHE A 26 -8.36 6.45 7.38
N GLU A 27 -8.92 7.53 7.91
CA GLU A 27 -8.47 8.15 9.17
C GLU A 27 -8.55 7.16 10.34
N THR A 28 -9.61 6.37 10.43
CA THR A 28 -9.74 5.30 11.44
C THR A 28 -8.68 4.22 11.24
N PHE A 29 -8.34 3.91 9.99
CA PHE A 29 -7.27 2.99 9.67
C PHE A 29 -5.90 3.53 10.09
N LEU A 30 -5.63 4.82 9.86
CA LEU A 30 -4.38 5.48 10.28
C LEU A 30 -4.13 5.39 11.79
N LEU A 31 -5.18 5.36 12.61
CA LEU A 31 -5.05 5.16 14.06
C LEU A 31 -4.49 3.77 14.45
N LYS A 32 -4.51 2.80 13.52
CA LYS A 32 -3.99 1.43 13.71
C LYS A 32 -2.55 1.25 13.22
N ILE A 33 -2.00 2.28 12.56
CA ILE A 33 -0.64 2.33 12.00
C ILE A 33 0.50 2.52 13.03
N PRO A 34 0.31 2.91 14.31
CA PRO A 34 1.41 3.04 15.29
C PRO A 34 2.26 1.78 15.56
N VAL A 35 2.04 0.67 14.85
CA VAL A 35 2.85 -0.56 14.92
C VAL A 35 4.17 -0.44 14.14
N LEU A 36 4.44 0.67 13.44
CA LEU A 36 5.50 0.73 12.43
C LEU A 36 6.91 1.07 12.93
N GLU A 37 7.06 1.43 14.20
CA GLU A 37 8.35 1.37 14.90
C GLU A 37 8.74 -0.08 15.26
N ALA A 38 7.78 -1.03 15.25
CA ALA A 38 7.98 -2.38 15.81
C ALA A 38 8.78 -3.34 14.92
N LEU A 39 9.00 -3.02 13.63
CA LEU A 39 9.70 -3.93 12.72
C LEU A 39 11.22 -3.95 12.92
N GLN A 40 11.78 -2.98 13.64
CA GLN A 40 13.23 -2.86 13.86
C GLN A 40 13.82 -4.07 14.62
N ASN A 41 13.01 -4.74 15.43
CA ASN A 41 13.44 -5.86 16.28
C ASN A 41 12.88 -7.22 15.85
N VAL A 42 12.09 -7.29 14.77
CA VAL A 42 11.53 -8.56 14.29
C VAL A 42 12.63 -9.35 13.61
N LYS A 43 12.88 -10.55 14.13
CA LYS A 43 13.74 -11.55 13.51
C LYS A 43 12.91 -12.79 13.18
N THR A 44 13.23 -13.41 12.07
CA THR A 44 12.54 -14.59 11.56
C THR A 44 13.55 -15.57 10.99
N GLU A 45 13.22 -16.87 11.06
CA GLU A 45 14.06 -17.93 10.49
C GLU A 45 13.85 -18.06 8.97
N ASP A 46 12.77 -17.48 8.42
CA ASP A 46 12.52 -17.44 6.98
C ASP A 46 13.42 -16.38 6.30
N PRO A 47 14.36 -16.77 5.43
CA PRO A 47 15.29 -15.82 4.81
C PRO A 47 14.62 -14.78 3.89
N MET A 48 13.50 -15.12 3.26
CA MET A 48 12.75 -14.19 2.40
C MET A 48 12.04 -13.14 3.25
N GLU A 49 11.38 -13.58 4.32
CA GLU A 49 10.76 -12.66 5.27
C GLU A 49 11.81 -11.78 5.97
N GLN A 50 12.97 -12.34 6.32
CA GLN A 50 14.06 -11.57 6.91
C GLN A 50 14.61 -10.51 5.94
N LEU A 51 14.69 -10.82 4.63
CA LEU A 51 15.07 -9.83 3.63
C LEU A 51 14.02 -8.71 3.53
N PHE A 52 12.73 -9.06 3.54
CA PHE A 52 11.64 -8.08 3.55
C PHE A 52 11.73 -7.18 4.78
N LEU A 53 11.87 -7.74 5.98
CA LEU A 53 12.02 -6.97 7.20
C LEU A 53 13.22 -6.03 7.13
N SER A 54 14.37 -6.53 6.65
CA SER A 54 15.59 -5.72 6.48
C SER A 54 15.41 -4.56 5.50
N LEU A 55 14.57 -4.73 4.47
CA LEU A 55 14.18 -3.66 3.57
C LEU A 55 13.36 -2.59 4.30
N MET A 56 12.45 -3.00 5.20
CA MET A 56 11.57 -2.10 5.94
C MET A 56 12.20 -1.45 7.17
N VAL A 57 13.29 -2.01 7.72
CA VAL A 57 14.00 -1.40 8.86
C VAL A 57 14.52 -0.03 8.45
N GLY A 58 14.21 0.97 9.30
CA GLY A 58 14.60 2.36 9.10
C GLY A 58 13.80 3.10 8.04
N SER A 59 12.70 2.53 7.54
CA SER A 59 11.85 3.19 6.56
C SER A 59 10.95 4.26 7.21
N ASP A 60 10.79 5.37 6.50
CA ASP A 60 9.86 6.43 6.83
C ASP A 60 8.47 6.14 6.24
N ILE A 61 7.44 6.67 6.89
CA ILE A 61 6.07 6.57 6.43
C ILE A 61 5.50 7.95 6.21
N LYS A 62 5.06 8.21 4.99
CA LYS A 62 4.34 9.43 4.63
C LYS A 62 2.89 9.12 4.37
N ILE A 63 2.01 9.87 5.00
CA ILE A 63 0.57 9.74 4.84
C ILE A 63 0.06 10.96 4.08
N ASN A 64 -0.65 10.74 2.98
CA ASN A 64 -1.38 11.78 2.29
C ASN A 64 -2.88 11.57 2.52
N VAL A 65 -3.45 12.36 3.44
CA VAL A 65 -4.87 12.27 3.80
C VAL A 65 -5.77 12.74 2.66
N GLU A 66 -5.36 13.72 1.86
CA GLU A 66 -6.17 14.23 0.74
C GLU A 66 -6.29 13.22 -0.40
N ALA A 67 -5.17 12.55 -0.72
CA ALA A 67 -5.11 11.51 -1.73
C ALA A 67 -5.48 10.11 -1.18
N LEU A 68 -5.79 10.00 0.12
CA LEU A 68 -6.08 8.76 0.83
C LEU A 68 -5.06 7.65 0.53
N ASN A 69 -3.78 7.97 0.69
CA ASN A 69 -2.72 7.00 0.46
C ASN A 69 -1.62 7.08 1.51
N LEU A 70 -0.83 6.01 1.56
CA LEU A 70 0.32 5.87 2.43
C LEU A 70 1.52 5.43 1.61
N GLN A 71 2.66 6.07 1.82
CA GLN A 71 3.94 5.75 1.20
C GLN A 71 4.94 5.26 2.24
N ILE A 72 5.70 4.24 1.88
CA ILE A 72 6.83 3.72 2.64
C ILE A 72 8.10 4.06 1.86
N LEU A 73 9.00 4.78 2.51
CA LEU A 73 10.21 5.35 1.93
C LEU A 73 11.43 4.84 2.69
N LYS A 74 12.57 4.69 2.01
CA LYS A 74 13.85 4.39 2.65
C LYS A 74 14.92 5.33 2.16
N ASP A 75 15.54 6.07 3.08
CA ASP A 75 16.53 7.10 2.76
C ASP A 75 15.97 8.08 1.69
N GLY A 76 14.70 8.44 1.81
CA GLY A 76 13.97 9.28 0.86
C GLY A 76 13.52 8.59 -0.45
N ASN A 77 13.88 7.33 -0.69
CA ASN A 77 13.50 6.58 -1.90
C ASN A 77 12.18 5.84 -1.74
N PHE A 78 11.36 5.85 -2.78
CA PHE A 78 10.11 5.11 -2.85
C PHE A 78 10.29 3.59 -2.82
N LEU A 79 9.64 2.93 -1.86
CA LEU A 79 9.54 1.46 -1.79
C LEU A 79 8.12 0.98 -2.13
N PHE A 80 7.12 1.45 -1.38
CA PHE A 80 5.73 1.02 -1.50
C PHE A 80 4.76 2.19 -1.35
N GLN A 81 3.64 2.15 -2.06
CA GLN A 81 2.49 3.03 -1.81
C GLN A 81 1.23 2.18 -1.75
N TYR A 82 0.45 2.34 -0.69
CA TYR A 82 -0.90 1.80 -0.62
C TYR A 82 -1.91 2.91 -0.96
N ASP A 83 -2.61 2.73 -2.08
CA ASP A 83 -3.72 3.58 -2.50
C ASP A 83 -5.03 3.03 -1.92
N TRP A 84 -5.65 3.77 -1.00
CA TRP A 84 -6.87 3.34 -0.31
C TRP A 84 -8.08 3.31 -1.25
N GLN A 85 -8.17 4.25 -2.18
CA GLN A 85 -9.34 4.40 -3.03
C GLN A 85 -9.44 3.25 -4.04
N GLU A 86 -8.31 2.94 -4.67
CA GLU A 86 -8.22 1.88 -5.68
C GLU A 86 -7.89 0.51 -5.05
N ASN A 87 -7.50 0.49 -3.78
CA ASN A 87 -7.06 -0.70 -3.05
C ASN A 87 -5.89 -1.43 -3.76
N ILE A 88 -4.91 -0.62 -4.19
CA ILE A 88 -3.72 -1.05 -4.93
C ILE A 88 -2.48 -0.84 -4.06
N LEU A 89 -1.64 -1.86 -3.96
CA LEU A 89 -0.27 -1.71 -3.47
C LEU A 89 0.67 -1.52 -4.66
N TRP A 90 1.20 -0.31 -4.79
CA TRP A 90 2.28 0.02 -5.70
C TRP A 90 3.61 -0.32 -5.05
N PHE A 91 4.57 -0.85 -5.81
CA PHE A 91 5.93 -1.08 -5.35
C PHE A 91 6.96 -0.58 -6.37
N ASN A 92 8.17 -0.27 -5.94
CA ASN A 92 9.28 0.03 -6.84
C ASN A 92 10.05 -1.25 -7.17
N TYR A 93 9.97 -1.73 -8.41
CA TYR A 93 10.67 -2.96 -8.83
C TYR A 93 12.16 -2.98 -8.47
N ALA A 94 12.90 -1.94 -8.87
CA ALA A 94 14.36 -1.91 -8.73
C ALA A 94 14.82 -1.87 -7.27
N LYS A 95 14.04 -1.22 -6.40
CA LYS A 95 14.37 -1.09 -4.97
C LYS A 95 13.84 -2.25 -4.11
N THR A 96 12.86 -2.99 -4.60
CA THR A 96 12.18 -4.04 -3.84
C THR A 96 12.36 -5.41 -4.49
N TYR A 97 11.56 -5.74 -5.52
CA TYR A 97 11.46 -7.06 -6.12
C TYR A 97 12.77 -7.55 -6.75
N ALA A 98 13.58 -6.69 -7.36
CA ALA A 98 14.85 -7.08 -8.00
C ALA A 98 15.75 -7.92 -7.06
N ASN A 99 15.85 -7.52 -5.79
CA ASN A 99 16.65 -8.26 -4.79
C ASN A 99 16.10 -9.67 -4.52
N PHE A 100 14.78 -9.85 -4.55
CA PHE A 100 14.12 -11.15 -4.33
C PHE A 100 14.25 -12.05 -5.56
N TYR A 101 14.12 -11.46 -6.74
CA TYR A 101 14.40 -12.15 -8.00
C TYR A 101 15.84 -12.65 -8.03
N ASP A 102 16.81 -11.80 -7.72
CA ASP A 102 18.22 -12.16 -7.83
C ASP A 102 18.63 -13.24 -6.82
N LYS A 103 18.22 -13.09 -5.55
CA LYS A 103 18.60 -13.99 -4.44
C LYS A 103 17.80 -15.28 -4.38
N PHE A 104 16.50 -15.24 -4.67
CA PHE A 104 15.60 -16.38 -4.46
C PHE A 104 15.02 -16.92 -5.77
N LYS A 105 15.33 -16.30 -6.93
CA LYS A 105 14.73 -16.64 -8.22
C LYS A 105 13.20 -16.60 -8.18
N MET A 106 12.67 -15.69 -7.36
CA MET A 106 11.24 -15.54 -7.15
C MET A 106 10.57 -15.03 -8.43
N SER A 107 9.48 -15.66 -8.85
CA SER A 107 8.70 -15.21 -10.00
C SER A 107 7.82 -14.00 -9.65
N ALA A 108 7.32 -13.26 -10.65
CA ALA A 108 6.47 -12.09 -10.41
C ALA A 108 5.17 -12.46 -9.69
N MET A 109 4.60 -13.63 -10.02
CA MET A 109 3.42 -14.16 -9.32
C MET A 109 3.75 -14.55 -7.88
N GLY A 110 4.92 -15.16 -7.65
CA GLY A 110 5.42 -15.49 -6.31
C GLY A 110 5.62 -14.23 -5.47
N TRP A 111 6.19 -13.19 -6.07
CA TRP A 111 6.37 -11.87 -5.44
C TRP A 111 5.04 -11.25 -5.04
N ASN A 112 4.06 -11.20 -5.93
CA ASN A 112 2.76 -10.62 -5.62
C ASN A 112 2.08 -11.34 -4.43
N SER A 113 2.12 -12.67 -4.42
CA SER A 113 1.61 -13.45 -3.29
C SER A 113 2.39 -13.18 -2.00
N PHE A 114 3.73 -13.16 -2.09
CA PHE A 114 4.61 -12.90 -0.96
C PHE A 114 4.37 -11.51 -0.35
N ILE A 115 4.46 -10.46 -1.16
CA ILE A 115 4.36 -9.09 -0.66
C ILE A 115 2.97 -8.78 -0.11
N ARG A 116 1.90 -9.36 -0.69
CA ARG A 116 0.55 -9.29 -0.11
C ARG A 116 0.54 -9.80 1.32
N ASN A 117 1.08 -11.00 1.54
CA ASN A 117 1.10 -11.64 2.84
C ASN A 117 1.94 -10.85 3.85
N GLN A 118 3.11 -10.34 3.44
CA GLN A 118 3.98 -9.59 4.34
C GLN A 118 3.38 -8.24 4.73
N ILE A 119 2.81 -7.53 3.77
CA ILE A 119 2.15 -6.25 4.02
C ILE A 119 0.89 -6.45 4.88
N GLU A 120 0.11 -7.50 4.67
CA GLU A 120 -1.01 -7.83 5.55
C GLU A 120 -0.52 -8.17 6.96
N LYS A 121 0.52 -9.00 7.09
CA LYS A 121 1.08 -9.44 8.38
C LYS A 121 1.59 -8.27 9.22
N TYR A 122 2.28 -7.31 8.62
CA TYR A 122 3.01 -6.26 9.34
C TYR A 122 2.35 -4.89 9.32
N TYR A 123 1.55 -4.60 8.29
CA TYR A 123 0.91 -3.30 8.09
C TYR A 123 -0.62 -3.40 8.08
N ASN A 124 -1.17 -4.63 8.08
CA ASN A 124 -2.61 -4.90 8.03
C ASN A 124 -3.28 -4.28 6.78
N PHE A 125 -2.52 -4.07 5.69
CA PHE A 125 -3.12 -3.73 4.40
C PHE A 125 -3.57 -5.01 3.69
N ARG A 126 -4.73 -4.96 3.04
CA ARG A 126 -5.27 -6.08 2.26
C ARG A 126 -5.48 -5.67 0.80
N PRO A 127 -4.39 -5.39 0.07
CA PRO A 127 -4.47 -4.92 -1.30
C PRO A 127 -5.15 -5.95 -2.21
N ILE A 128 -6.18 -5.51 -2.93
CA ILE A 128 -6.83 -6.33 -3.96
C ILE A 128 -5.87 -6.54 -5.14
N SER A 129 -5.10 -5.52 -5.47
CA SER A 129 -4.16 -5.52 -6.59
C SER A 129 -2.77 -5.10 -6.15
N ILE A 130 -1.76 -5.65 -6.82
CA ILE A 130 -0.35 -5.29 -6.63
C ILE A 130 0.20 -4.91 -7.99
N ALA A 131 0.85 -3.76 -8.06
CA ALA A 131 1.34 -3.20 -9.31
C ALA A 131 2.74 -2.60 -9.12
N ASP A 132 3.56 -2.73 -10.15
CA ASP A 132 4.84 -2.01 -10.20
C ASP A 132 4.56 -0.54 -10.55
N CYS A 133 5.31 0.34 -9.91
CA CYS A 133 5.29 1.76 -10.22
C CYS A 133 6.42 2.03 -11.23
N PHE A 134 6.06 2.15 -12.51
CA PHE A 134 6.94 2.72 -13.54
C PHE A 134 7.05 4.23 -13.32
N ILE A 135 7.70 4.65 -12.24
CA ILE A 135 8.06 6.06 -12.07
C ILE A 135 9.58 6.10 -12.01
N ASP A 136 10.19 6.50 -13.12
CA ASP A 136 11.51 7.12 -13.12
C ASP A 136 11.38 8.42 -12.30
N LEU A 137 11.68 8.37 -11.01
CA LEU A 137 11.95 9.54 -10.17
C LEU A 137 13.44 9.84 -10.19
#